data_AF-A0A7W9KMJ7-F1
#
_entry.id   AF-A0A7W9KMJ7-F1
#
_cell.length_a   1.000
_cell.length_b   1.000
_cell.length_c   1.000
_cell.angle_alpha   90.00
_cell.angle_beta   90.00
_cell.angle_gamma   90.00
#
_symmetry.space_group_name_H-M   'P 1'
#
loop_
_entity.id
_entity.type
_entity.pdbx_description
1 polymer ?
#
loop_
_entity_poly.entity_id
_entity_poly.type
_entity_poly.pdbx_seq_one_letter_code
_entity_poly.pdbx_strand_id
1 'polypeptide(L)'
;MTTSQAMLPTVRQPGTIMAALIATLVSVAAGVAAAITVYAGGTDMVKSLLSDPDVQARLGLSDDLLNAAKELGGDLFQQVLDQAYGTLSARAAFALVLAVLLLVFGVLARGAALWARILVTVFGVIAISLQLLVVTDIATSSMKLFGLLVILSTVVAVVLWWLPANGRYAKARKAAQN
;
A
#
# COMPACT_ATOMS: atom_id res chain seq x y z
N MET A 1 -6.20 -59.61 4.92
CA MET A 1 -5.96 -58.46 5.80
C MET A 1 -5.88 -57.21 4.95
N THR A 2 -6.98 -56.48 4.82
CA THR A 2 -7.04 -55.20 4.10
C THR A 2 -6.67 -54.08 5.05
N THR A 3 -5.49 -53.50 4.86
CA THR A 3 -5.04 -52.29 5.55
C THR A 3 -6.02 -51.17 5.20
N SER A 4 -6.87 -50.81 6.17
CA SER A 4 -7.74 -49.64 6.08
C SER A 4 -6.84 -48.41 5.94
N GLN A 5 -6.71 -47.88 4.72
CA GLN A 5 -6.03 -46.60 4.51
C GLN A 5 -6.86 -45.54 5.22
N ALA A 6 -6.37 -45.10 6.39
CA ALA A 6 -6.94 -43.97 7.10
C ALA A 6 -6.89 -42.76 6.16
N MET A 7 -8.05 -42.38 5.60
CA MET A 7 -8.23 -41.14 4.87
C MET A 7 -7.84 -40.00 5.81
N LEU A 8 -6.67 -39.40 5.60
CA LEU A 8 -6.28 -38.20 6.33
C LEU A 8 -7.35 -37.14 6.06
N PRO A 9 -7.94 -36.51 7.09
CA PRO A 9 -8.99 -35.54 6.90
C PRO A 9 -8.48 -34.39 6.02
N THR A 10 -9.07 -34.20 4.85
CA THR A 10 -8.75 -33.06 3.97
C THR A 10 -9.11 -31.76 4.68
N VAL A 11 -8.10 -31.02 5.13
CA VAL A 11 -8.28 -29.73 5.79
C VAL A 11 -8.70 -28.69 4.75
N ARG A 12 -10.00 -28.37 4.70
CA ARG A 12 -10.52 -27.32 3.79
C ARG A 12 -10.02 -25.94 4.20
N GLN A 13 -9.60 -25.15 3.21
CA GLN A 13 -9.23 -23.75 3.40
C GLN A 13 -10.48 -22.90 3.71
N PRO A 14 -10.46 -22.06 4.75
CA PRO A 14 -11.56 -21.15 5.03
C PRO A 14 -11.59 -20.02 3.99
N GLY A 15 -12.80 -19.66 3.52
CA GLY A 15 -12.99 -18.59 2.53
C GLY A 15 -12.47 -17.22 2.99
N THR A 16 -12.33 -17.01 4.30
CA THR A 16 -11.74 -15.81 4.90
C THR A 16 -10.29 -15.56 4.50
N ILE A 17 -9.50 -16.62 4.25
CA ILE A 17 -8.13 -16.47 3.72
C ILE A 17 -8.18 -15.92 2.29
N MET A 18 -9.09 -16.43 1.46
CA MET A 18 -9.22 -15.95 0.08
C MET A 18 -9.72 -14.49 0.05
N ALA A 19 -10.70 -14.14 0.88
CA ALA A 19 -11.17 -12.78 1.02
C ALA A 19 -10.06 -11.82 1.48
N ALA A 20 -9.24 -12.23 2.47
CA ALA A 20 -8.11 -11.43 2.94
C ALA A 20 -7.09 -11.16 1.83
N LEU A 21 -6.78 -12.17 1.01
CA LEU A 21 -5.89 -12.01 -0.14
C LEU A 21 -6.47 -11.09 -1.21
N ILE A 22 -7.75 -11.22 -1.52
CA ILE A 22 -8.41 -10.34 -2.48
C ILE A 22 -8.33 -8.89 -1.99
N ALA A 23 -8.60 -8.65 -0.70
CA ALA A 23 -8.46 -7.33 -0.10
C ALA A 23 -7.00 -6.81 -0.18
N THR A 24 -6.01 -7.65 0.10
CA THR A 24 -4.59 -7.30 -0.09
C THR A 24 -4.26 -6.99 -1.55
N LEU A 25 -4.77 -7.78 -2.51
CA LEU A 25 -4.55 -7.55 -3.94
C LEU A 25 -5.17 -6.23 -4.41
N VAL A 26 -6.37 -5.90 -3.93
CA VAL A 26 -7.03 -4.62 -4.20
C VAL A 26 -6.18 -3.46 -3.66
N SER A 27 -5.66 -3.57 -2.43
CA SER A 27 -4.74 -2.58 -1.86
C SER A 27 -3.49 -2.40 -2.72
N VAL A 28 -2.85 -3.51 -3.11
CA VAL A 28 -1.64 -3.50 -3.95
C VAL A 28 -1.92 -2.87 -5.31
N ALA A 29 -3.02 -3.25 -5.97
CA ALA A 29 -3.38 -2.71 -7.27
C ALA A 29 -3.61 -1.19 -7.22
N ALA A 30 -4.29 -0.70 -6.18
CA ALA A 30 -4.50 0.74 -5.98
C ALA A 30 -3.20 1.47 -5.65
N GLY A 31 -2.32 0.89 -4.83
CA GLY A 31 -1.00 1.47 -4.52
C GLY A 31 -0.10 1.54 -5.76
N VAL A 32 -0.11 0.50 -6.60
CA VAL A 32 0.62 0.48 -7.88
C VAL A 32 0.03 1.51 -8.85
N ALA A 33 -1.29 1.60 -8.97
CA ALA A 33 -1.93 2.62 -9.81
C ALA A 33 -1.56 4.04 -9.36
N ALA A 34 -1.57 4.31 -8.06
CA ALA A 34 -1.13 5.59 -7.51
C ALA A 34 0.35 5.87 -7.84
N ALA A 35 1.24 4.90 -7.65
CA ALA A 35 2.66 5.06 -8.00
C ALA A 35 2.85 5.35 -9.51
N ILE A 36 2.14 4.62 -10.38
CA ILE A 36 2.16 4.85 -11.83
C ILE A 36 1.71 6.28 -12.15
N THR A 37 0.65 6.79 -11.52
CA THR A 37 0.22 8.18 -11.76
C THR A 37 1.28 9.21 -11.39
N VAL A 38 2.06 8.96 -10.32
CA VAL A 38 3.19 9.84 -9.95
C VAL A 38 4.29 9.79 -11.00
N TYR A 39 4.73 8.59 -11.39
CA TYR A 39 5.84 8.44 -12.33
C TYR A 39 5.48 8.85 -13.76
N ALA A 40 4.24 8.57 -14.21
CA ALA A 40 3.76 8.98 -15.52
C ALA A 40 3.46 10.48 -15.60
N GLY A 41 3.04 11.08 -14.48
CA GLY A 41 2.73 12.51 -14.41
C GLY A 41 3.97 13.41 -14.37
N GLY A 42 5.12 12.90 -13.87
CA GLY A 42 6.39 13.61 -13.88
C GLY A 42 6.34 15.01 -13.26
N THR A 43 7.11 15.94 -13.83
CA THR A 43 7.13 17.36 -13.43
C THR A 43 5.83 18.10 -13.76
N ASP A 44 5.03 17.62 -14.72
CA ASP A 44 3.77 18.27 -15.09
C ASP A 44 2.68 18.04 -14.03
N MET A 45 2.68 16.87 -13.38
CA MET A 45 1.84 16.66 -12.19
C MET A 45 2.24 17.61 -11.07
N VAL A 46 3.53 17.84 -10.87
CA VAL A 46 4.03 18.81 -9.88
C VAL A 46 3.55 20.22 -10.22
N LYS A 47 3.61 20.67 -11.47
CA LYS A 47 3.07 21.98 -11.88
C LYS A 47 1.58 22.12 -11.51
N SER A 48 0.78 21.07 -11.74
CA SER A 48 -0.64 21.09 -11.38
C SER A 48 -0.85 21.18 -9.86
N LEU A 49 -0.02 20.49 -9.08
CA LEU A 49 -0.04 20.49 -7.62
C LEU A 49 0.42 21.82 -7.03
N LEU A 50 1.40 22.47 -7.65
CA LEU A 50 1.91 23.80 -7.26
C LEU A 50 0.90 24.92 -7.54
N SER A 51 -0.26 24.63 -8.10
CA SER A 51 -1.37 25.60 -8.15
C SER A 51 -2.07 25.74 -6.80
N ASP A 52 -1.86 24.79 -5.88
CA ASP A 52 -2.43 24.78 -4.53
C ASP A 52 -1.38 25.26 -3.50
N PRO A 53 -1.61 26.39 -2.79
CA PRO A 53 -0.66 26.95 -1.83
C PRO A 53 -0.38 26.02 -0.63
N ASP A 54 -1.34 25.19 -0.23
CA ASP A 54 -1.13 24.24 0.89
C ASP A 54 -0.13 23.15 0.51
N VAL A 55 -0.14 22.75 -0.76
CA VAL A 55 0.79 21.75 -1.29
C VAL A 55 2.21 22.32 -1.42
N GLN A 56 2.35 23.59 -1.81
CA GLN A 56 3.64 24.26 -1.90
C GLN A 56 4.37 24.28 -0.55
N ALA A 57 3.67 24.72 0.51
CA ALA A 57 4.22 24.76 1.87
C ALA A 57 4.70 23.39 2.35
N ARG A 58 3.96 22.32 2.01
CA ARG A 58 4.26 20.94 2.40
C ARG A 58 5.38 20.28 1.60
N LEU A 59 5.67 20.80 0.41
CA LEU A 59 6.85 20.44 -0.38
C LEU A 59 8.09 21.23 0.06
N GLY A 60 7.95 22.16 1.03
CA GLY A 60 9.04 22.99 1.52
C GLY A 60 9.44 24.09 0.53
N LEU A 61 8.53 24.47 -0.36
CA LEU A 61 8.74 25.55 -1.31
C LEU A 61 8.17 26.85 -0.74
N SER A 62 8.98 27.92 -0.72
CA SER A 62 8.48 29.25 -0.40
C SER A 62 7.82 29.88 -1.63
N ASP A 63 6.74 30.62 -1.40
CA ASP A 63 6.03 31.37 -2.45
C ASP A 63 6.98 32.29 -3.22
N ASP A 64 7.91 32.95 -2.51
CA ASP A 64 8.91 33.85 -3.10
C ASP A 64 9.84 33.12 -4.07
N LEU A 65 10.31 31.91 -3.70
CA LEU A 65 11.23 31.13 -4.53
C LEU A 65 10.50 30.57 -5.75
N LEU A 66 9.24 30.13 -5.59
CA LEU A 66 8.43 29.67 -6.70
C LEU A 66 8.09 30.79 -7.68
N ASN A 67 7.71 31.98 -7.18
CA ASN A 67 7.38 33.12 -8.02
C ASN A 67 8.62 33.67 -8.73
N ALA A 68 9.75 33.81 -8.03
CA ALA A 68 11.01 34.19 -8.65
C ALA A 68 11.44 33.17 -9.73
N ALA A 69 11.29 31.86 -9.47
CA ALA A 69 11.59 30.83 -10.46
C ALA A 69 10.65 30.89 -11.68
N LYS A 70 9.36 31.17 -11.48
CA LYS A 70 8.39 31.37 -12.58
C LYS A 70 8.71 32.61 -13.42
N GLU A 71 9.12 33.70 -12.79
CA GLU A 71 9.48 34.96 -13.45
C GLU A 71 10.79 34.86 -14.23
N LEU A 72 11.81 34.20 -13.65
CA LEU A 72 13.09 33.96 -14.31
C LEU A 72 12.98 32.91 -15.43
N GLY A 73 12.05 31.97 -15.29
CA GLY A 73 11.82 30.90 -16.25
C GLY A 73 13.02 29.97 -16.44
N GLY A 74 12.93 29.08 -17.43
CA GLY A 74 14.05 28.23 -17.85
C GLY A 74 14.49 27.21 -16.79
N ASP A 75 15.82 27.05 -16.66
CA ASP A 75 16.45 25.99 -15.87
C ASP A 75 16.17 26.09 -14.36
N LEU A 76 16.02 27.31 -13.82
CA LEU A 76 15.70 27.52 -12.40
C LEU A 76 14.32 26.97 -12.05
N PHE A 77 13.32 27.20 -12.90
CA PHE A 77 11.99 26.66 -12.70
C PHE A 77 11.99 25.13 -12.79
N GLN A 78 12.77 24.56 -13.72
CA GLN A 78 12.89 23.11 -13.81
C GLN A 78 13.56 22.47 -12.60
N GLN A 79 14.61 23.08 -12.04
CA GLN A 79 15.24 22.57 -10.81
C GLN A 79 14.27 22.50 -9.63
N VAL A 80 13.39 23.51 -9.49
CA VAL A 80 12.34 23.51 -8.46
C VAL A 80 11.34 22.38 -8.69
N LEU A 81 10.93 22.16 -9.94
CA LEU A 81 10.03 21.07 -10.31
C LEU A 81 10.66 19.69 -10.07
N ASP A 82 11.94 19.52 -10.41
CA ASP A 82 12.69 18.29 -10.22
C ASP A 82 12.86 17.95 -8.73
N GLN A 83 13.11 18.95 -7.88
CA GLN A 83 13.22 18.75 -6.43
C GLN A 83 11.89 18.31 -5.82
N ALA A 84 10.80 18.99 -6.18
CA ALA A 84 9.45 18.62 -5.73
C ALA A 84 9.05 17.23 -6.25
N TYR A 85 9.35 16.92 -7.51
CA TYR A 85 9.13 15.60 -8.10
C TYR A 85 9.97 14.51 -7.42
N GLY A 86 11.23 14.79 -7.08
CA GLY A 86 12.10 13.89 -6.33
C GLY A 86 11.49 13.50 -4.98
N THR A 87 10.88 14.46 -4.28
CA THR A 87 10.18 14.19 -3.01
C THR A 87 8.94 13.33 -3.21
N LEU A 88 8.12 13.62 -4.23
CA LEU A 88 6.92 12.83 -4.54
C LEU A 88 7.26 11.40 -4.97
N SER A 89 8.24 11.25 -5.86
CA SER A 89 8.70 9.96 -6.38
C SER A 89 9.32 9.10 -5.27
N ALA A 90 10.09 9.68 -4.35
CA ALA A 90 10.60 8.95 -3.18
C ALA A 90 9.45 8.39 -2.32
N ARG A 91 8.41 9.20 -2.03
CA ARG A 91 7.24 8.73 -1.28
C ARG A 91 6.48 7.63 -2.02
N ALA A 92 6.31 7.77 -3.34
CA ALA A 92 5.70 6.74 -4.18
C ALA A 92 6.51 5.44 -4.20
N ALA A 93 7.85 5.52 -4.21
CA ALA A 93 8.73 4.36 -4.12
C ALA A 93 8.56 3.62 -2.78
N PHE A 94 8.54 4.34 -1.65
CA PHE A 94 8.29 3.74 -0.34
C PHE A 94 6.92 3.05 -0.27
N ALA A 95 5.88 3.69 -0.79
CA ALA A 95 4.54 3.10 -0.85
C ALA A 95 4.53 1.80 -1.69
N LEU A 96 5.22 1.79 -2.83
CA LEU A 96 5.34 0.62 -3.70
C LEU A 96 6.09 -0.52 -3.02
N VAL A 97 7.20 -0.23 -2.32
CA VAL A 97 7.94 -1.24 -1.54
C VAL A 97 7.03 -1.86 -0.46
N LEU A 98 6.26 -1.04 0.26
CA LEU A 98 5.32 -1.55 1.27
C LEU A 98 4.20 -2.39 0.65
N ALA A 99 3.69 -2.01 -0.52
CA ALA A 99 2.70 -2.80 -1.24
C ALA A 99 3.26 -4.19 -1.60
N VAL A 100 4.51 -4.25 -2.08
CA VAL A 100 5.19 -5.53 -2.38
C VAL A 100 5.36 -6.37 -1.10
N LEU A 101 5.81 -5.78 0.00
CA LEU A 101 5.96 -6.49 1.28
C LEU A 101 4.60 -7.03 1.76
N LEU A 102 3.54 -6.22 1.71
CA LEU A 102 2.19 -6.65 2.05
C LEU A 102 1.71 -7.82 1.18
N LEU A 103 2.00 -7.79 -0.13
CA LEU A 103 1.66 -8.88 -1.03
C LEU A 103 2.42 -10.17 -0.66
N VAL A 104 3.73 -10.07 -0.47
CA VAL A 104 4.59 -11.22 -0.12
C VAL A 104 4.12 -11.85 1.19
N PHE A 105 3.95 -11.05 2.24
CA PHE A 105 3.51 -11.58 3.53
C PHE A 105 2.05 -12.04 3.52
N GLY A 106 1.18 -11.40 2.74
CA GLY A 106 -0.19 -11.85 2.50
C GLY A 106 -0.23 -13.24 1.86
N VAL A 107 0.59 -13.46 0.83
CA VAL A 107 0.74 -14.77 0.19
C VAL A 107 1.31 -15.80 1.17
N LEU A 108 2.33 -15.46 1.94
CA LEU A 108 2.90 -16.35 2.97
C LEU A 108 1.89 -16.67 4.08
N ALA A 109 1.02 -15.72 4.42
CA ALA A 109 -0.03 -15.90 5.41
C ALA A 109 -1.12 -16.90 4.96
N ARG A 110 -1.17 -17.31 3.67
CA ARG A 110 -1.98 -18.47 3.21
C ARG A 110 -1.65 -19.74 3.98
N GLY A 111 -0.40 -19.86 4.41
CA GLY A 111 0.08 -20.92 5.30
C GLY A 111 -0.60 -20.95 6.67
N ALA A 112 -1.38 -19.91 7.00
CA ALA A 112 -1.95 -19.66 8.32
C ALA A 112 -0.90 -19.53 9.43
N ALA A 113 0.34 -19.22 9.05
CA ALA A 113 1.44 -19.00 9.96
C ALA A 113 1.25 -17.69 10.74
N LEU A 114 1.42 -17.74 12.06
CA LEU A 114 1.20 -16.60 12.94
C LEU A 114 2.17 -15.45 12.62
N TRP A 115 3.44 -15.76 12.37
CA TRP A 115 4.47 -14.76 12.06
C TRP A 115 4.14 -13.95 10.80
N ALA A 116 3.62 -14.60 9.75
CA ALA A 116 3.22 -13.92 8.52
C ALA A 116 2.05 -12.94 8.76
N ARG A 117 1.06 -13.30 9.59
CA ARG A 117 -0.06 -12.41 9.94
C ARG A 117 0.38 -11.20 10.76
N ILE A 118 1.34 -11.40 11.66
CA ILE A 118 1.94 -10.30 12.42
C ILE A 118 2.62 -9.34 11.45
N LEU A 119 3.43 -9.84 10.51
CA LEU A 119 4.10 -8.99 9.52
C LEU A 119 3.11 -8.25 8.61
N VAL A 120 2.05 -8.91 8.12
CA VAL A 120 0.98 -8.23 7.36
C VAL A 120 0.37 -7.09 8.17
N THR A 121 0.17 -7.28 9.48
CA THR A 121 -0.39 -6.25 10.35
C THR A 121 0.58 -5.08 10.54
N VAL A 122 1.85 -5.37 10.82
CA VAL A 122 2.89 -4.35 11.01
C VAL A 122 3.07 -3.51 9.75
N PHE A 123 3.30 -4.15 8.60
CA PHE A 123 3.44 -3.44 7.33
C PHE A 123 2.14 -2.77 6.91
N GLY A 124 0.99 -3.35 7.25
CA GLY A 124 -0.33 -2.77 7.00
C GLY A 124 -0.53 -1.46 7.74
N VAL A 125 -0.16 -1.42 9.02
CA VAL A 125 -0.22 -0.18 9.83
C VAL A 125 0.72 0.88 9.25
N ILE A 126 1.97 0.51 8.92
CA ILE A 126 2.94 1.46 8.31
C ILE A 126 2.40 2.00 6.98
N ALA A 127 1.86 1.14 6.12
CA ALA A 127 1.28 1.54 4.84
C ALA A 127 0.08 2.47 5.02
N ILE A 128 -0.81 2.18 5.97
CA ILE A 128 -1.95 3.04 6.31
C ILE A 128 -1.46 4.40 6.81
N SER A 129 -0.49 4.45 7.71
CA SER A 129 0.06 5.70 8.24
C SER A 129 0.66 6.58 7.14
N LEU A 130 1.45 6.00 6.24
CA LEU A 130 2.01 6.75 5.11
C LEU A 130 0.92 7.21 4.14
N GLN A 131 -0.08 6.36 3.86
CA GLN A 131 -1.13 6.73 2.93
C GLN A 131 -2.06 7.80 3.51
N LEU A 132 -2.32 7.78 4.81
CA LEU A 132 -3.03 8.85 5.51
C LEU A 132 -2.28 10.17 5.36
N LEU A 133 -0.97 10.17 5.60
CA LEU A 133 -0.12 11.35 5.41
C LEU A 133 -0.23 11.87 3.97
N VAL A 134 -0.15 11.00 2.96
CA VAL A 134 -0.30 11.41 1.55
C VAL A 134 -1.69 12.01 1.27
N VAL A 135 -2.76 11.39 1.76
CA VAL A 135 -4.16 11.82 1.54
C VAL A 135 -4.44 13.16 2.22
N THR A 136 -3.90 13.40 3.42
CA THR A 136 -4.08 14.66 4.15
C THR A 136 -3.15 15.76 3.66
N ASP A 137 -1.96 15.42 3.14
CA ASP A 137 -0.93 16.39 2.84
C ASP A 137 -0.88 16.90 1.39
N ILE A 138 -0.91 16.02 0.39
CA ILE A 138 -0.41 16.38 -0.97
C ILE A 138 -1.34 15.86 -2.09
N ALA A 139 -2.51 15.32 -1.75
CA ALA A 139 -3.27 14.51 -2.69
C ALA A 139 -4.22 15.33 -3.57
N THR A 140 -4.06 15.21 -4.90
CA THR A 140 -5.12 15.51 -5.88
C THR A 140 -6.34 14.62 -5.64
N SER A 141 -7.50 14.97 -6.21
CA SER A 141 -8.73 14.16 -6.08
C SER A 141 -8.52 12.68 -6.42
N SER A 142 -7.72 12.39 -7.44
CA SER A 142 -7.37 11.02 -7.85
C SER A 142 -6.45 10.31 -6.85
N MET A 143 -5.44 11.01 -6.32
CA MET A 143 -4.56 10.47 -5.27
C MET A 143 -5.31 10.20 -3.96
N LYS A 144 -6.30 11.04 -3.62
CA LYS A 144 -7.18 10.82 -2.46
C LYS A 144 -8.00 9.55 -2.63
N LEU A 145 -8.57 9.34 -3.82
CA LEU A 145 -9.37 8.16 -4.12
C LEU A 145 -8.53 6.87 -3.96
N PHE A 146 -7.37 6.78 -4.63
CA PHE A 146 -6.52 5.60 -4.52
C PHE A 146 -5.98 5.42 -3.11
N GLY A 147 -5.62 6.51 -2.43
CA GLY A 147 -5.14 6.44 -1.06
C GLY A 147 -6.18 5.91 -0.07
N LEU A 148 -7.42 6.41 -0.16
CA LEU A 148 -8.52 5.89 0.66
C LEU A 148 -8.82 4.43 0.35
N LEU A 149 -8.75 4.03 -0.92
CA LEU A 149 -8.95 2.64 -1.33
C LEU A 149 -7.88 1.72 -0.74
N VAL A 150 -6.61 2.12 -0.77
CA VAL A 150 -5.49 1.40 -0.10
C VAL A 150 -5.75 1.30 1.40
N ILE A 151 -6.13 2.39 2.06
CA ILE A 151 -6.39 2.39 3.52
C ILE A 151 -7.51 1.41 3.85
N LEU A 152 -8.67 1.56 3.21
CA LEU A 152 -9.86 0.74 3.51
C LEU A 152 -9.61 -0.74 3.23
N SER A 153 -9.04 -1.07 2.07
CA SER A 153 -8.75 -2.46 1.69
C SER A 153 -7.68 -3.10 2.59
N THR A 154 -6.68 -2.34 3.03
CA THR A 154 -5.66 -2.82 3.98
C THR A 154 -6.28 -3.10 5.36
N VAL A 155 -7.14 -2.21 5.86
CA VAL A 155 -7.87 -2.44 7.13
C VAL A 155 -8.72 -3.71 7.04
N VAL A 156 -9.49 -3.87 5.96
CA VAL A 156 -10.29 -5.08 5.72
C VAL A 156 -9.42 -6.33 5.68
N ALA A 157 -8.28 -6.29 4.96
CA ALA A 157 -7.36 -7.42 4.90
C ALA A 157 -6.83 -7.79 6.29
N VAL A 158 -6.39 -6.81 7.09
CA VAL A 158 -5.90 -7.04 8.46
C VAL A 158 -6.98 -7.68 9.33
N VAL A 159 -8.20 -7.14 9.34
CA VAL A 159 -9.32 -7.71 10.11
C VAL A 159 -9.60 -9.15 9.68
N LEU A 160 -9.66 -9.41 8.37
CA LEU A 160 -9.92 -10.76 7.84
C LEU A 160 -8.83 -11.75 8.21
N TRP A 161 -7.56 -11.33 8.31
CA TRP A 161 -6.45 -12.18 8.73
C TRP A 161 -6.59 -12.67 10.18
N TRP A 162 -7.18 -11.85 11.05
CA TRP A 162 -7.34 -12.14 12.49
C TRP A 162 -8.64 -12.86 12.86
N LEU A 163 -9.51 -13.17 11.89
CA LEU A 163 -10.75 -13.92 12.17
C LEU A 163 -10.47 -15.33 12.75
N PRO A 164 -11.31 -15.81 13.70
CA PRO A 164 -11.09 -17.06 14.42
C PRO A 164 -11.06 -18.29 13.51
N ALA A 165 -11.76 -18.24 12.37
CA ALA A 165 -11.73 -19.28 11.33
C ALA A 165 -10.29 -19.57 10.85
N ASN A 166 -9.47 -18.53 10.70
CA ASN A 166 -8.08 -18.67 10.26
C ASN A 166 -7.21 -19.31 11.34
N GLY A 167 -7.50 -19.06 12.63
CA GLY A 167 -6.82 -19.70 13.76
C GLY A 167 -7.16 -21.19 13.87
N ARG A 168 -8.43 -21.56 13.65
CA ARG A 168 -8.88 -22.96 13.59
C ARG A 168 -8.21 -23.71 12.44
N TYR A 169 -8.11 -23.10 11.25
CA TYR A 169 -7.42 -23.69 10.10
C TYR A 169 -5.92 -23.92 10.38
N ALA A 170 -5.24 -22.96 11.04
CA ALA A 170 -3.84 -23.14 11.44
C ALA A 170 -3.64 -24.35 12.36
N LYS A 171 -4.52 -24.53 13.34
CA LYS A 171 -4.51 -25.68 14.26
C LYS A 171 -4.77 -26.99 13.52
N ALA A 172 -5.80 -27.03 12.67
CA ALA A 172 -6.16 -28.22 11.89
C ALA A 172 -5.04 -28.65 10.93
N ARG A 173 -4.34 -27.69 10.30
CA ARG A 173 -3.17 -27.97 9.46
C ARG A 173 -2.01 -28.56 10.25
N LYS A 174 -1.67 -27.98 11.40
CA LYS A 174 -0.59 -28.52 12.26
C LYS A 174 -0.90 -29.94 12.71
N ALA A 175 -2.16 -30.21 13.09
CA ALA A 175 -2.59 -31.55 13.50
C ALA A 175 -2.57 -32.58 12.35
N ALA A 176 -2.65 -32.16 11.09
CA ALA A 176 -2.55 -33.04 9.93
C ALA A 176 -1.10 -33.24 9.42
N GLN A 177 -0.14 -32.47 9.94
CA GLN A 177 1.28 -32.57 9.61
C GLN A 177 2.07 -33.41 10.64
N ASN A 178 1.51 -33.60 11.84
CA ASN A 178 2.01 -34.50 12.88
C ASN A 178 1.38 -35.88 12.74
#